data_AF-A0A914YWG0-F1
#
_entry.id   AF-A0A914YWG0-F1
#
_cell.length_a   1.000
_cell.length_b   1.000
_cell.length_c   1.000
_cell.angle_alpha   90.00
_cell.angle_beta   90.00
_cell.angle_gamma   90.00
#
_symmetry.space_group_name_H-M   'P 1'
#
loop_
_entity.id
_entity.type
_entity.pdbx_description
1 polymer ?
#
loop_
_entity_poly.entity_id
_entity_poly.type
_entity_poly.pdbx_seq_one_letter_code
_entity_poly.pdbx_strand_id
1 'polypeptide(L)'
;MLIELHTATLPWKGQLRREAGHLKETVNDSVLLKGCPASFSDMHNQLKKMTYFDTVPYESFRESIKKDMKDAKVKLTEPFEWEKEAKKKKANNRKDDDDIDRSEKKQRIKKADEQAEIEGGADTDTIKDLDDSVLTEGDDVESQTKGLAKEDTLDNVADMSKM
;
A
#
# COMPACT_ATOMS: atom_id res chain seq x y z
N MET A 1 7.46 -10.24 16.18
CA MET A 1 7.69 -9.57 14.88
C MET A 1 7.58 -10.55 13.72
N LEU A 2 8.44 -11.57 13.61
CA LEU A 2 8.38 -12.49 12.44
C LEU A 2 7.03 -13.19 12.28
N ILE A 3 6.45 -13.69 13.37
CA ILE A 3 5.11 -14.31 13.37
C ILE A 3 4.08 -13.31 12.83
N GLU A 4 4.08 -12.08 13.36
CA GLU A 4 3.16 -11.02 12.94
C GLU A 4 3.32 -10.62 11.47
N LEU A 5 4.54 -10.58 10.94
CA LEU A 5 4.79 -10.33 9.52
C LEU A 5 4.21 -11.43 8.63
N HIS A 6 4.21 -12.68 9.12
CA HIS A 6 3.70 -13.83 8.38
C HIS A 6 2.18 -14.01 8.51
N THR A 7 1.62 -13.77 9.69
CA THR A 7 0.20 -13.99 10.01
C THR A 7 -0.64 -12.72 10.02
N ALA A 8 -0.02 -11.55 9.78
CA ALA A 8 -0.59 -10.20 9.85
C ALA A 8 -1.14 -9.76 11.23
N THR A 9 -1.10 -10.63 12.24
CA THR A 9 -1.64 -10.34 13.57
C THR A 9 -1.02 -11.20 14.66
N LEU A 10 -1.08 -10.70 15.90
CA LEU A 10 -0.74 -11.43 17.11
C LEU A 10 -1.98 -11.58 18.01
N PRO A 11 -2.04 -12.62 18.86
CA PRO A 11 -3.19 -12.84 19.74
C PRO A 11 -3.52 -11.68 20.68
N TRP A 12 -2.52 -10.88 21.05
CA TRP A 12 -2.66 -9.72 21.93
C TRP A 12 -2.78 -8.38 21.18
N LYS A 13 -3.03 -8.38 19.86
CA LYS A 13 -3.23 -7.14 19.10
C LYS A 13 -4.46 -6.39 19.64
N GLY A 14 -4.29 -5.10 19.93
CA GLY A 14 -5.36 -4.23 20.45
C GLY A 14 -5.74 -4.45 21.92
N GLN A 15 -4.99 -5.27 22.66
CA GLN A 15 -5.24 -5.52 24.09
C GLN A 15 -4.51 -4.52 24.98
N LEU A 16 -5.03 -4.26 26.19
CA LEU A 16 -4.34 -3.45 27.18
C LEU A 16 -3.06 -4.14 27.67
N ARG A 17 -2.08 -3.38 28.15
CA ARG A 17 -0.75 -3.90 28.55
C ARG A 17 -0.82 -5.11 29.49
N ARG A 18 -1.71 -5.06 30.49
CA ARG A 18 -1.87 -6.14 31.48
C ARG A 18 -2.44 -7.41 30.84
N GLU A 19 -3.47 -7.26 30.02
CA GLU A 19 -4.13 -8.37 29.30
C GLU A 19 -3.19 -8.99 28.28
N ALA A 20 -2.45 -8.17 27.53
CA ALA A 20 -1.44 -8.61 26.59
C ALA A 20 -0.32 -9.41 27.28
N GLY A 21 0.06 -9.03 28.51
CA GLY A 21 1.01 -9.78 29.34
C GLY A 21 0.48 -11.17 29.67
N HIS A 22 -0.75 -11.24 30.19
CA HIS A 22 -1.39 -12.52 30.52
C HIS A 22 -1.59 -13.43 29.31
N LEU A 23 -1.97 -12.87 28.16
CA LEU A 23 -2.09 -13.60 26.90
C LEU A 23 -0.75 -14.19 26.44
N LYS A 24 0.36 -13.46 26.59
CA LYS A 24 1.70 -13.97 26.23
C LYS A 24 2.13 -15.16 27.09
N GLU A 25 1.71 -15.20 28.35
CA GLU A 25 2.02 -16.29 29.27
C GLU A 25 1.17 -17.54 29.02
N THR A 26 -0.09 -17.34 28.60
CA THR A 26 -1.09 -18.42 28.53
C THR A 26 -1.33 -18.97 27.13
N VAL A 27 -0.95 -18.23 26.08
CA VAL A 27 -1.19 -18.66 24.70
C VAL A 27 -0.49 -19.99 24.41
N ASN A 28 -1.22 -20.91 23.79
CA ASN A 28 -0.64 -22.17 23.37
C ASN A 28 0.30 -21.96 22.17
N ASP A 29 1.50 -22.53 22.24
CA ASP A 29 2.53 -22.43 21.20
C ASP A 29 1.99 -22.88 19.81
N SER A 30 1.14 -23.91 19.77
CA SER A 30 0.49 -24.39 18.53
C SER A 30 -0.44 -23.37 17.87
N VAL A 31 -1.07 -22.51 18.68
CA VAL A 31 -1.95 -21.44 18.19
C VAL A 31 -1.10 -20.26 17.72
N LEU A 32 -0.07 -19.91 18.50
CA LEU A 32 0.83 -18.80 18.20
C LEU A 32 1.62 -19.03 16.91
N LEU A 33 2.09 -20.26 16.69
CA LEU A 33 2.95 -20.63 15.55
C LEU A 33 2.16 -21.24 14.38
N LYS A 34 0.83 -21.13 14.40
CA LYS A 34 -0.01 -21.71 13.35
C LYS A 34 0.32 -21.12 11.98
N GLY A 35 0.71 -21.98 11.05
CA GLY A 35 1.07 -21.60 9.68
C GLY A 35 2.50 -21.09 9.51
N CYS A 36 3.30 -21.00 10.58
CA CYS A 36 4.72 -20.69 10.50
C CYS A 36 5.54 -21.92 10.05
N PRO A 37 6.72 -21.71 9.45
CA PRO A 37 7.67 -22.78 9.17
C PRO A 37 8.06 -23.57 10.44
N ALA A 38 8.39 -24.85 10.30
CA ALA A 38 8.73 -25.72 11.44
C ALA A 38 9.91 -25.19 12.28
N SER A 39 10.87 -24.53 11.63
CA SER A 39 12.00 -23.87 12.27
C SER A 39 11.59 -22.86 13.35
N PHE A 40 10.43 -22.20 13.22
CA PHE A 40 9.95 -21.25 14.21
C PHE A 40 9.61 -21.94 15.52
N SER A 41 9.08 -23.17 15.46
CA SER A 41 8.82 -23.97 16.66
C SER A 41 10.13 -24.36 17.34
N ASP A 42 11.14 -24.76 16.58
CA ASP A 42 12.44 -25.14 17.13
C ASP A 42 13.14 -23.94 17.81
N MET A 43 13.17 -22.79 17.12
CA MET A 43 13.73 -21.55 17.65
C MET A 43 12.97 -21.07 18.90
N HIS A 44 11.64 -21.10 18.88
CA HIS A 44 10.78 -20.71 20.01
C HIS A 44 11.02 -21.60 21.24
N ASN A 45 11.06 -22.91 21.05
CA ASN A 45 11.33 -23.87 22.11
C ASN A 45 12.74 -23.73 22.70
N GLN A 46 13.72 -23.35 21.88
CA GLN A 46 15.06 -23.05 22.36
C GLN A 46 15.08 -21.77 23.18
N LEU A 47 14.50 -20.67 22.67
CA LEU A 47 14.43 -19.39 23.37
C LEU A 47 13.69 -19.48 24.72
N LYS A 48 12.62 -20.27 24.82
CA LYS A 48 11.88 -20.48 26.08
C LYS A 48 12.69 -21.13 27.19
N LYS A 49 13.75 -21.88 26.85
CA LYS A 49 14.62 -22.56 27.82
C LYS A 49 15.76 -21.67 28.30
N MET A 50 15.99 -20.54 27.64
CA MET A 50 17.10 -19.64 27.93
C MET A 50 16.78 -18.72 29.10
N THR A 51 17.81 -18.42 29.87
CA THR A 51 17.79 -17.43 30.93
C THR A 51 18.64 -16.22 30.52
N TYR A 52 18.63 -15.18 31.37
CA TYR A 52 19.39 -13.95 31.13
C TYR A 52 20.89 -14.17 30.92
N PHE A 53 21.47 -15.21 31.52
CA PHE A 53 22.91 -15.48 31.45
C PHE A 53 23.33 -16.33 30.26
N ASP A 54 22.37 -16.92 29.54
CA ASP A 54 22.65 -17.84 28.46
C ASP A 54 22.91 -17.10 27.14
N THR A 55 23.96 -17.51 26.42
CA THR A 55 24.27 -16.96 25.09
C THR A 55 23.39 -17.59 24.02
N VAL A 56 22.67 -16.77 23.26
CA VAL A 56 21.80 -17.23 22.16
C VAL A 56 22.66 -17.78 21.01
N PRO A 57 22.33 -18.97 20.47
CA PRO A 57 23.04 -19.55 19.32
C PRO A 57 22.55 -18.93 18.01
N TYR A 58 22.97 -17.69 17.74
CA TYR A 58 22.56 -16.92 16.57
C TYR A 58 22.87 -17.61 15.23
N GLU A 59 23.99 -18.32 15.10
CA GLU A 59 24.33 -18.98 13.84
C GLU A 59 23.35 -20.11 13.51
N SER A 60 22.92 -20.89 14.52
CA SER A 60 21.94 -21.96 14.33
C SER A 60 20.58 -21.42 13.87
N PHE A 61 20.14 -20.28 14.41
CA PHE A 61 18.91 -19.62 13.97
C PHE A 61 19.03 -19.09 12.55
N ARG A 62 20.18 -18.51 12.21
CA ARG A 62 20.48 -18.01 10.87
C ARG A 62 20.47 -19.14 9.83
N GLU A 63 21.07 -20.28 10.15
CA GLU A 63 21.08 -21.46 9.29
C GLU A 63 19.67 -22.03 9.08
N SER A 64 18.86 -22.06 10.14
CA SER A 64 17.46 -22.49 10.08
C SER A 64 16.64 -21.63 9.11
N ILE A 65 16.75 -20.29 9.23
CA ILE A 65 16.07 -19.37 8.32
C ILE A 65 16.57 -19.52 6.87
N LYS A 66 17.88 -19.70 6.66
CA LYS A 66 18.43 -19.96 5.31
C LYS A 66 17.89 -21.25 4.70
N LYS A 67 17.68 -22.29 5.53
CA LYS A 67 17.06 -23.55 5.08
C LYS A 67 15.63 -23.30 4.64
N ASP A 68 14.82 -22.60 5.45
CA ASP A 68 13.45 -22.27 5.07
C ASP A 68 13.37 -21.44 3.79
N MET A 69 14.31 -20.50 3.60
CA MET A 69 14.39 -19.73 2.35
C MET A 69 14.66 -20.61 1.14
N LYS A 70 15.52 -21.63 1.26
CA LYS A 70 15.78 -22.59 0.18
C LYS A 70 14.55 -23.43 -0.12
N ASP A 71 13.85 -23.91 0.92
CA ASP A 71 12.65 -24.72 0.80
C ASP A 71 11.49 -23.93 0.18
N ALA A 72 11.35 -22.65 0.56
CA ALA A 72 10.41 -21.70 -0.04
C ALA A 72 10.85 -21.17 -1.43
N LYS A 73 12.04 -21.57 -1.92
CA LYS A 73 12.63 -21.12 -3.20
C LYS A 73 12.74 -19.59 -3.31
N VAL A 74 12.96 -18.91 -2.19
CA VAL A 74 13.12 -17.45 -2.13
C VAL A 74 14.59 -17.09 -2.29
N LYS A 75 14.86 -16.13 -3.19
CA LYS A 75 16.20 -15.56 -3.38
C LYS A 75 16.28 -14.21 -2.66
N LEU A 76 17.48 -13.87 -2.19
CA LEU A 76 17.75 -12.55 -1.61
C LEU A 76 17.64 -11.39 -2.61
N THR A 77 17.63 -11.70 -3.91
CA THR A 77 17.48 -10.73 -4.99
C THR A 77 16.03 -10.49 -5.39
N GLU A 78 15.07 -11.23 -4.81
CA GLU A 78 13.66 -11.02 -5.10
C GLU A 78 13.21 -9.65 -4.58
N PRO A 79 12.37 -8.94 -5.35
CA PRO A 79 11.84 -7.67 -4.89
C PRO A 79 10.91 -7.88 -3.69
N PHE A 80 10.97 -6.95 -2.74
CA PHE A 80 10.05 -6.93 -1.62
C PHE A 80 8.60 -6.65 -2.07
N GLU A 81 7.65 -6.92 -1.19
CA GLU A 81 6.21 -6.81 -1.49
C GLU A 81 5.83 -5.39 -1.94
N TRP A 82 6.33 -4.36 -1.25
CA TRP A 82 6.08 -2.96 -1.60
C TRP A 82 6.66 -2.55 -2.97
N GLU A 83 7.77 -3.17 -3.40
CA GLU A 83 8.36 -2.92 -4.72
C GLU A 83 7.52 -3.55 -5.85
N LYS A 84 6.93 -4.71 -5.59
CA LYS A 84 6.01 -5.37 -6.53
C LYS A 84 4.75 -4.53 -6.73
N GLU A 85 4.20 -3.97 -5.65
CA GLU A 85 3.05 -3.07 -5.72
C GLU A 85 3.35 -1.79 -6.50
N ALA A 86 4.52 -1.17 -6.28
CA ALA A 86 4.93 0.02 -7.02
C ALA A 86 5.04 -0.25 -8.54
N LYS A 87 5.56 -1.42 -8.93
CA LYS A 87 5.62 -1.85 -10.33
C LYS A 87 4.23 -2.07 -10.93
N LYS A 88 3.30 -2.68 -10.19
CA LYS A 88 1.90 -2.87 -10.62
C LYS A 88 1.18 -1.54 -10.83
N LYS A 89 1.33 -0.59 -9.90
CA LYS A 89 0.74 0.76 -10.02
C LYS A 89 1.26 1.51 -11.26
N LYS A 90 2.58 1.48 -11.50
CA LYS A 90 3.18 2.08 -12.70
C LYS A 90 2.72 1.40 -14.00
N ALA A 91 2.52 0.08 -13.99
CA ALA A 91 2.03 -0.65 -15.16
C ALA A 91 0.56 -0.36 -15.47
N ASN A 92 -0.27 -0.11 -14.44
CA ASN A 92 -1.67 0.27 -14.63
C ASN A 92 -1.79 1.69 -15.18
N ASN A 93 -1.05 2.66 -14.62
CA ASN A 93 -1.10 4.04 -15.13
C ASN A 93 -0.66 4.15 -16.61
N ARG A 94 0.27 3.32 -17.07
CA ARG A 94 0.68 3.30 -18.49
C ARG A 94 -0.40 2.75 -19.43
N LYS A 95 -1.27 1.85 -18.95
CA LYS A 95 -2.37 1.32 -19.77
C LYS A 95 -3.47 2.36 -19.97
N ASP A 96 -3.72 3.19 -18.96
CA ASP A 96 -4.69 4.28 -19.08
C ASP A 96 -4.20 5.33 -20.10
N ASP A 97 -2.90 5.67 -20.12
CA ASP A 97 -2.33 6.58 -21.13
C ASP A 97 -2.33 5.98 -22.56
N ASP A 98 -2.01 4.69 -22.73
CA ASP A 98 -2.00 4.03 -24.04
C ASP A 98 -3.41 3.86 -24.66
N ASP A 99 -4.46 3.67 -23.84
CA ASP A 99 -5.86 3.60 -24.32
C ASP A 99 -6.43 4.99 -24.65
N ILE A 100 -6.02 6.05 -23.93
CA ILE A 100 -6.39 7.44 -24.25
C ILE A 100 -5.78 7.84 -25.61
N ASP A 101 -4.47 7.68 -25.84
CA ASP A 101 -3.82 8.05 -27.11
C ASP A 101 -4.42 7.30 -28.32
N ARG A 102 -4.73 6.01 -28.14
CA ARG A 102 -5.35 5.22 -29.22
C ARG A 102 -6.78 5.67 -29.52
N SER A 103 -7.55 6.11 -28.50
CA SER A 103 -8.91 6.61 -28.68
C SER A 103 -8.95 7.99 -29.33
N GLU A 104 -8.06 8.90 -28.93
CA GLU A 104 -7.92 10.25 -29.49
C GLU A 104 -7.44 10.21 -30.94
N LYS A 105 -6.44 9.37 -31.25
CA LYS A 105 -5.95 9.19 -32.62
C LYS A 105 -7.05 8.65 -33.55
N LYS A 106 -7.89 7.75 -33.05
CA LYS A 106 -9.01 7.17 -33.83
C LYS A 106 -10.15 8.17 -34.04
N GLN A 107 -10.38 9.08 -33.09
CA GLN A 107 -11.34 10.20 -33.26
C GLN A 107 -10.81 11.27 -34.23
N ARG A 108 -9.52 11.60 -34.19
CA ARG A 108 -8.90 12.57 -35.10
C ARG A 108 -8.90 12.09 -36.56
N ILE A 109 -8.64 10.81 -36.80
CA ILE A 109 -8.72 10.21 -38.14
C ILE A 109 -10.16 10.27 -38.67
N LYS A 110 -11.16 9.88 -37.85
CA LYS A 110 -12.58 9.98 -38.24
C LYS A 110 -13.03 11.40 -38.59
N LYS A 111 -12.61 12.41 -37.80
CA LYS A 111 -12.95 13.81 -38.08
C LYS A 111 -12.26 14.34 -39.34
N ALA A 112 -11.03 13.91 -39.62
CA ALA A 112 -10.33 14.30 -40.83
C ALA A 112 -10.99 13.75 -42.10
N ASP A 113 -11.46 12.50 -42.07
CA ASP A 113 -12.18 11.88 -43.19
C ASP A 113 -13.54 12.56 -43.43
N GLU A 114 -14.27 12.90 -42.36
CA GLU A 114 -15.58 13.58 -42.45
C GLU A 114 -15.46 15.03 -42.96
N GLN A 115 -14.36 15.73 -42.60
CA GLN A 115 -14.11 17.10 -43.06
C GLN A 115 -13.67 17.16 -44.54
N ALA A 116 -12.96 16.13 -45.03
CA ALA A 116 -12.57 16.01 -46.44
C ALA A 116 -13.77 15.74 -47.36
N GLU A 117 -14.82 15.07 -46.87
CA GLU A 117 -16.07 14.88 -47.63
C GLU A 117 -16.93 16.15 -47.71
N ILE A 118 -16.79 17.08 -46.75
CA ILE A 118 -17.54 18.35 -46.73
C ILE A 118 -16.89 19.41 -47.66
N GLU A 119 -15.56 19.47 -47.74
CA GLU A 119 -14.86 20.44 -48.62
C GLU A 119 -14.85 20.03 -50.10
N GLY A 120 -15.19 18.78 -50.44
CA GLY A 120 -15.33 18.32 -51.82
C GLY A 120 -16.58 18.80 -52.55
N GLY A 121 -17.48 19.54 -51.88
CA GLY A 121 -18.77 19.93 -52.47
C GLY A 121 -19.43 21.13 -51.79
N ALA A 122 -18.81 22.31 -51.85
CA ALA A 122 -19.53 23.56 -51.57
C ALA A 122 -18.90 24.75 -52.32
N ASP A 123 -19.30 24.91 -53.58
CA ASP A 123 -19.37 26.22 -54.23
C ASP A 123 -20.70 26.86 -53.81
N THR A 124 -20.68 27.76 -52.81
CA THR A 124 -21.73 28.77 -52.63
C THR A 124 -21.20 30.00 -51.93
N ASP A 125 -21.03 31.03 -52.75
CA ASP A 125 -20.94 32.46 -52.46
C ASP A 125 -22.05 32.91 -51.49
N THR A 126 -21.74 33.34 -50.26
CA THR A 126 -22.57 34.32 -49.54
C THR A 126 -21.83 35.01 -48.38
N ILE A 127 -21.70 36.32 -48.53
CA ILE A 127 -21.34 37.29 -47.50
C ILE A 127 -22.41 37.30 -46.39
N LYS A 128 -21.98 37.30 -45.12
CA LYS A 128 -22.69 37.99 -44.04
C LYS A 128 -21.78 38.33 -42.85
N ASP A 129 -21.86 39.60 -42.50
CA ASP A 129 -21.05 40.39 -41.56
C ASP A 129 -21.24 40.02 -40.07
N LEU A 130 -20.21 40.36 -39.25
CA LEU A 130 -20.21 41.06 -37.93
C LEU A 130 -21.29 40.71 -36.88
N ASP A 131 -21.12 40.71 -35.56
CA ASP A 131 -20.09 40.93 -34.52
C ASP A 131 -20.82 40.57 -33.17
N ASP A 132 -20.10 40.26 -32.09
CA ASP A 132 -20.38 40.62 -30.67
C ASP A 132 -19.79 39.63 -29.62
N SER A 133 -18.73 40.11 -28.96
CA SER A 133 -18.51 40.21 -27.50
C SER A 133 -19.26 39.28 -26.52
N VAL A 134 -18.51 38.61 -25.62
CA VAL A 134 -18.67 38.71 -24.14
C VAL A 134 -17.53 37.98 -23.40
N LEU A 135 -16.93 38.71 -22.45
CA LEU A 135 -15.86 38.34 -21.51
C LEU A 135 -16.39 37.62 -20.25
N THR A 136 -15.45 37.27 -19.35
CA THR A 136 -15.52 37.08 -17.86
C THR A 136 -15.30 35.62 -17.43
N GLU A 137 -14.09 35.21 -17.02
CA GLU A 137 -13.39 35.37 -15.73
C GLU A 137 -13.96 34.58 -14.54
N GLY A 138 -13.05 33.83 -13.87
CA GLY A 138 -13.02 33.58 -12.42
C GLY A 138 -13.80 32.39 -11.86
N ASP A 139 -13.09 31.42 -11.26
CA ASP A 139 -13.07 31.32 -9.79
C ASP A 139 -12.07 30.28 -9.26
N ASP A 140 -11.32 30.72 -8.24
CA ASP A 140 -10.37 29.99 -7.41
C ASP A 140 -11.09 28.99 -6.48
N VAL A 141 -10.53 27.79 -6.29
CA VAL A 141 -10.99 26.87 -5.23
C VAL A 141 -9.83 26.55 -4.29
N GLU A 142 -9.80 27.34 -3.21
CA GLU A 142 -8.98 27.15 -2.02
C GLU A 142 -9.52 25.92 -1.23
N SER A 143 -8.84 24.77 -1.30
CA SER A 143 -9.24 23.56 -0.59
C SER A 143 -8.65 23.51 0.82
N GLN A 144 -9.52 23.71 1.79
CA GLN A 144 -9.36 23.53 3.23
C GLN A 144 -8.67 22.20 3.61
N THR A 145 -7.58 22.29 4.38
CA THR A 145 -7.01 21.19 5.15
C THR A 145 -7.73 21.05 6.49
N LYS A 146 -8.89 20.40 6.50
CA LYS A 146 -9.63 20.09 7.74
C LYS A 146 -9.81 18.58 7.87
N GLY A 147 -8.86 17.91 8.53
CA GLY A 147 -8.98 16.46 8.74
C GLY A 147 -7.87 15.73 9.48
N LEU A 148 -6.81 16.38 9.97
CA LEU A 148 -5.82 15.69 10.80
C LEU A 148 -6.23 15.76 12.29
N ALA A 149 -6.64 14.61 12.82
CA ALA A 149 -6.82 14.40 14.25
C ALA A 149 -5.47 14.60 14.96
N LYS A 150 -5.48 15.41 16.02
CA LYS A 150 -4.30 15.67 16.85
C LYS A 150 -3.89 14.38 17.55
N GLU A 151 -2.62 14.04 17.40
CA GLU A 151 -1.91 12.95 18.06
C GLU A 151 -2.12 12.94 19.59
N ASP A 152 -2.45 11.76 20.13
CA ASP A 152 -2.69 11.52 21.55
C ASP A 152 -1.35 11.25 22.25
N THR A 153 -0.64 12.33 22.58
CA THR A 153 0.59 12.28 23.40
C THR A 153 0.23 12.31 24.89
N LEU A 154 1.03 11.59 25.68
CA LEU A 154 0.88 11.26 27.12
C LEU A 154 0.74 12.44 28.12
N ASP A 155 0.41 13.64 27.68
CA ASP A 155 0.32 14.85 28.51
C ASP A 155 -1.08 15.06 29.14
N ASN A 156 -2.12 14.37 28.67
CA ASN A 156 -3.50 14.56 29.13
C ASN A 156 -3.90 13.77 30.41
N VAL A 157 -2.97 13.03 31.03
CA VAL A 157 -3.28 12.21 32.23
C VAL A 157 -3.22 13.05 33.53
N ALA A 158 -2.69 14.27 33.49
CA ALA A 158 -2.50 15.08 34.70
C ALA A 158 -3.78 15.71 35.27
N ASP A 159 -4.86 15.84 34.50
CA ASP A 159 -6.04 16.62 34.91
C ASP A 159 -7.22 15.81 35.47
N MET A 160 -7.14 14.48 35.56
CA MET A 160 -8.22 13.67 36.16
C MET A 160 -8.04 13.41 37.67
N SER A 161 -7.05 14.01 38.33
CA SER A 161 -6.83 13.82 39.77
C SER A 161 -7.44 14.92 40.64
N LYS A 162 -8.33 15.76 40.11
CA LYS A 162 -9.15 16.70 40.89
C LYS A 162 -10.60 16.69 40.41
N MET A 163 -11.33 15.64 40.78
CA MET A 163 -12.77 15.70 41.04
C MET A 163 -13.10 14.79 42.22
#